data_AF-A0A2G0E5T3-F1
#
_entry.id   AF-A0A2G0E5T3-F1
#
_cell.length_a   1.000
_cell.length_b   1.000
_cell.length_c   1.000
_cell.angle_alpha   90.00
_cell.angle_beta   90.00
_cell.angle_gamma   90.00
#
_symmetry.space_group_name_H-M   'P 1'
#
loop_
_entity.id
_entity.type
_entity.pdbx_description
1 polymer ?
#
loop_
_entity_poly.entity_id
_entity_poly.type
_entity_poly.pdbx_seq_one_letter_code
_entity_poly.pdbx_strand_id
1 'polypeptide(L)' 'MEKIKVTENELDELIAVIQEVWPEAFVPIIGQKQVDYMLKTYQSKKQIQKELAEGVSYFLLKSE' A
#
# COMPACT_ATOMS: atom_id res chain seq x y z
N MET A 1 10.21 -9.02 14.53
CA MET A 1 9.42 -8.49 13.40
C MET A 1 9.52 -9.48 12.26
N GLU A 2 8.41 -10.10 11.90
CA GLU A 2 8.34 -11.06 10.80
C GLU A 2 7.87 -10.37 9.52
N LYS A 3 8.45 -10.77 8.38
CA LYS A 3 8.03 -10.33 7.05
C LYS A 3 6.97 -11.29 6.52
N ILE A 4 5.73 -10.83 6.45
CA ILE A 4 4.60 -11.62 5.97
C ILE A 4 4.29 -11.22 4.53
N LYS A 5 4.23 -12.19 3.62
CA LYS A 5 3.81 -11.94 2.24
C LYS A 5 2.31 -11.66 2.23
N VAL A 6 1.92 -10.55 1.63
CA VAL A 6 0.52 -10.16 1.53
C VAL A 6 -0.20 -11.04 0.51
N THR A 7 -1.32 -11.60 0.93
CA THR A 7 -2.32 -12.24 0.08
C THR A 7 -3.63 -11.45 0.15
N GLU A 8 -4.74 -12.01 -0.33
CA GLU A 8 -6.05 -11.39 -0.16
C GLU A 8 -6.41 -11.18 1.31
N ASN A 9 -5.92 -12.03 2.22
CA ASN A 9 -6.22 -11.96 3.66
C ASN A 9 -5.62 -10.74 4.34
N GLU A 10 -4.41 -10.33 3.95
CA GLU A 10 -3.69 -9.20 4.56
C GLU A 10 -3.87 -7.89 3.78
N LEU A 11 -4.64 -7.91 2.68
CA LEU A 11 -4.76 -6.77 1.79
C LEU A 11 -5.34 -5.55 2.49
N ASP A 12 -6.36 -5.71 3.34
CA ASP A 12 -6.96 -4.58 4.05
C ASP A 12 -6.00 -3.95 5.06
N GLU A 13 -5.15 -4.76 5.70
CA GLU A 13 -4.10 -4.28 6.58
C GLU A 13 -3.00 -3.54 5.80
N LEU A 14 -2.59 -4.07 4.65
CA LEU A 14 -1.66 -3.39 3.74
C LEU A 14 -2.21 -2.02 3.33
N ILE A 15 -3.50 -1.94 2.97
CA ILE A 15 -4.11 -0.68 2.56
C ILE A 15 -4.14 0.32 3.71
N ALA A 16 -4.44 -0.11 4.94
CA ALA A 16 -4.40 0.77 6.11
C ALA A 16 -2.99 1.39 6.29
N VAL A 17 -1.94 0.56 6.22
CA VAL A 17 -0.54 1.02 6.32
C VAL A 17 -0.20 1.99 5.18
N ILE A 18 -0.62 1.69 3.94
CA ILE A 18 -0.38 2.58 2.80
C ILE A 18 -1.06 3.92 3.02
N GLN A 19 -2.31 3.96 3.48
CA GLN A 19 -3.03 5.23 3.71
C GLN A 19 -2.36 6.11 4.76
N GLU A 20 -1.63 5.53 5.72
CA GLU A 20 -0.88 6.26 6.74
C GLU A 20 0.51 6.69 6.25
N VAL A 21 1.29 5.74 5.73
CA VAL A 21 2.72 5.94 5.44
C VAL A 21 2.94 6.73 4.15
N TRP A 22 2.11 6.53 3.11
CA TRP A 22 2.32 7.24 1.84
C TRP A 22 2.20 8.76 1.98
N PRO A 23 1.17 9.31 2.65
CA PRO A 23 1.09 10.75 2.87
C PRO A 23 2.31 11.32 3.60
N GLU A 24 2.79 10.66 4.66
CA GLU A 24 3.96 11.12 5.42
C GLU A 24 5.22 11.18 4.54
N ALA A 25 5.45 10.14 3.73
CA ALA A 25 6.64 10.05 2.90
C ALA A 25 6.59 10.97 1.67
N PHE A 26 5.42 11.11 1.03
CA PHE A 26 5.33 11.70 -0.31
C PHE A 26 4.68 13.08 -0.36
N VAL A 27 3.85 13.49 0.60
CA VAL A 27 3.28 14.85 0.60
C VAL A 27 4.37 15.93 0.57
N PRO A 28 5.49 15.82 1.32
CA PRO A 28 6.56 16.81 1.25
C PRO A 28 7.27 16.90 -0.12
N ILE A 29 7.16 15.86 -0.96
CA ILE A 29 7.87 15.76 -2.24
C ILE A 29 6.98 16.20 -3.41
N ILE A 30 5.73 15.70 -3.45
CA ILE A 30 4.82 15.87 -4.60
C ILE A 30 3.52 16.61 -4.24
N GLY A 31 3.33 16.99 -2.98
CA GLY A 31 2.17 17.71 -2.49
C GLY A 31 0.91 16.85 -2.34
N GLN A 32 -0.03 17.35 -1.52
CA GLN A 32 -1.24 16.62 -1.12
C GLN A 32 -2.08 16.14 -2.32
N LYS A 33 -2.33 17.03 -3.29
CA LYS A 33 -3.20 16.70 -4.44
C LYS A 33 -2.64 15.53 -5.27
N GLN A 34 -1.31 15.46 -5.42
CA GLN A 34 -0.70 14.38 -6.17
C GLN A 34 -0.73 13.08 -5.36
N VAL A 35 -0.48 13.12 -4.05
CA VAL A 35 -0.62 11.95 -3.18
C VAL A 35 -2.04 11.41 -3.19
N ASP A 36 -3.06 12.27 -3.08
CA ASP A 36 -4.46 11.85 -3.13
C ASP A 36 -4.79 11.14 -4.45
N TYR A 37 -4.26 11.64 -5.57
CA TYR A 37 -4.38 11.00 -6.87
C TYR A 37 -3.71 9.63 -6.90
N MET A 38 -2.50 9.51 -6.35
CA MET A 38 -1.75 8.24 -6.30
C MET A 38 -2.46 7.20 -5.44
N LEU A 39 -2.97 7.58 -4.26
CA LEU A 39 -3.74 6.69 -3.39
C LEU A 39 -5.06 6.20 -4.03
N LYS A 40 -5.68 7.02 -4.88
CA LYS A 40 -6.89 6.65 -5.63
C LYS A 40 -6.62 5.82 -6.88
N THR A 41 -5.39 5.83 -7.40
CA THR A 41 -5.04 5.18 -8.66
C THR A 41 -3.99 4.09 -8.43
N TYR A 42 -2.71 4.47 -8.44
CA TYR A 42 -1.57 3.57 -8.34
C TYR A 42 -1.56 2.72 -7.06
N GLN A 43 -1.85 3.33 -5.91
CA GLN A 43 -1.85 2.68 -4.59
C GLN A 43 -3.26 2.33 -4.10
N SER A 44 -4.22 2.22 -5.03
CA SER A 44 -5.58 1.84 -4.69
C SER A 44 -5.68 0.33 -4.40
N LYS A 45 -6.63 -0.06 -3.54
CA LYS A 45 -6.90 -1.49 -3.24
C LYS A 45 -7.09 -2.32 -4.51
N LYS A 46 -7.85 -1.79 -5.48
CA LYS A 46 -8.11 -2.46 -6.76
C LYS A 46 -6.83 -2.65 -7.59
N GLN A 47 -5.97 -1.64 -7.65
CA GLN A 47 -4.73 -1.73 -8.41
C GLN A 47 -3.76 -2.72 -7.75
N ILE A 48 -3.62 -2.68 -6.42
CA ILE A 48 -2.78 -3.62 -5.67
C ILE A 48 -3.30 -5.07 -5.82
N GLN A 49 -4.61 -5.29 -5.77
CA GLN A 49 -5.20 -6.61 -6.06
C GLN A 49 -4.82 -7.14 -7.44
N LYS A 50 -4.90 -6.27 -8.46
CA LYS A 50 -4.50 -6.62 -9.82
C LYS A 50 -3.01 -6.99 -9.87
N GLU A 51 -2.16 -6.20 -9.22
CA GLU A 51 -0.72 -6.43 -9.17
C GLU A 51 -0.36 -7.74 -8.47
N LEU A 52 -1.03 -8.07 -7.35
CA LEU A 52 -0.89 -9.37 -6.70
C LEU A 52 -1.22 -10.53 -7.67
N ALA A 53 -2.30 -10.40 -8.44
CA ALA A 53 -2.67 -11.39 -9.46
C ALA A 53 -1.68 -11.46 -10.63
N GLU A 54 -1.00 -10.36 -10.95
CA GLU A 54 0.06 -10.28 -11.96
C GLU A 54 1.44 -10.72 -11.43
N GLY A 55 1.53 -11.13 -10.15
CA GLY A 55 2.73 -11.70 -9.55
C GLY A 55 3.62 -10.70 -8.80
N VAL A 56 3.19 -9.44 -8.67
CA VAL A 56 3.86 -8.46 -7.81
C VAL A 56 3.73 -8.90 -6.36
N SER A 57 4.82 -8.77 -5.59
CA SER A 57 4.85 -9.20 -4.19
C SER A 57 4.87 -8.01 -3.24
N TYR A 58 3.87 -7.96 -2.37
CA TYR A 58 3.78 -7.02 -1.25
C TYR A 58 4.07 -7.73 0.07
N PHE A 59 4.55 -6.97 1.07
CA PHE A 59 4.92 -7.52 2.36
C PHE A 59 4.57 -6.56 3.51
N LEU A 60 4.14 -7.12 4.63
CA LEU A 60 3.96 -6.43 5.90
C LEU A 60 5.07 -6.84 6.88
N LEU A 61 5.45 -5.92 7.76
CA LEU A 61 6.29 -6.21 8.92
C LEU A 61 5.40 -6.27 10.16
N LYS A 62 5.30 -7.43 10.80
CA LYS A 62 4.49 -7.60 12.02
C LYS A 62 5.35 -7.91 13.23
N SER A 63 5.01 -7.31 14.36
CA SER A 63 5.48 -7.74 15.69
C SER A 63 4.76 -9.04 16.06
N GLU A 64 5.41 -9.90 16.85
CA GLU A 64 4.73 -11.02 17.51
C GLU A 64 3.63 -10.53 18.47
#